data_AF-A0A970QCZ3-F1
#
_entry.id   AF-A0A970QCZ3-F1
#
_cell.length_a   1.000
_cell.length_b   1.000
_cell.length_c   1.000
_cell.angle_alpha   90.00
_cell.angle_beta   90.00
_cell.angle_gamma   90.00
#
_symmetry.space_group_name_H-M   'P 1'
#
loop_
_entity.id
_entity.type
_entity.pdbx_description
1 polymer ?
#
loop_
_entity_poly.entity_id
_entity_poly.type
_entity_poly.pdbx_seq_one_letter_code
_entity_poly.pdbx_strand_id
1 'polypeptide(L)'
;MKRLHLICNAHLDPYWMWEWEEGAAEAISTFRTAADFCEDHDGFVFNHNEVILYKWVAEYEPALFERIQRLVREKKWHIMGGWYLQPDCNMPSGESFIRQILLGKRYFKKHFDVEPTTAINFDPFGHSRGLVQI
;
A
#
# COMPACT_ATOMS: atom_id res chain seq x y z
N MET A 1 -24.43 -20.93 -7.81
CA MET A 1 -23.63 -20.09 -8.71
C MET A 1 -22.30 -19.79 -8.02
N LYS A 2 -21.14 -20.02 -8.65
CA LYS A 2 -19.83 -19.72 -8.03
C LYS A 2 -19.53 -18.23 -8.20
N ARG A 3 -18.94 -17.59 -7.18
CA ARG A 3 -18.52 -16.18 -7.21
C ARG A 3 -17.02 -16.11 -7.41
N LEU A 4 -16.55 -15.32 -8.39
CA LEU A 4 -15.14 -15.05 -8.66
C LEU A 4 -14.84 -13.60 -8.29
N HIS A 5 -13.71 -13.38 -7.61
CA HIS A 5 -13.20 -12.05 -7.28
C HIS A 5 -11.87 -11.84 -8.02
N LEU A 6 -11.74 -10.74 -8.74
CA LEU A 6 -10.50 -10.31 -9.37
C LEU A 6 -9.99 -9.09 -8.59
N ILE A 7 -8.77 -9.18 -8.07
CA ILE A 7 -8.19 -8.15 -7.20
C ILE A 7 -6.99 -7.55 -7.93
N CYS A 8 -7.09 -6.28 -8.31
CA CYS A 8 -5.99 -5.56 -8.95
C CYS A 8 -5.04 -4.99 -7.90
N ASN A 9 -3.76 -5.28 -8.04
CA ASN A 9 -2.67 -4.79 -7.19
C ASN A 9 -1.40 -4.65 -8.05
N ALA A 10 -0.49 -3.78 -7.60
CA ALA A 10 0.90 -3.79 -8.00
C ALA A 10 1.76 -3.96 -6.75
N HIS A 11 2.70 -4.89 -6.76
CA HIS A 11 3.75 -4.99 -5.73
C HIS A 11 4.96 -4.18 -6.20
N LEU A 12 5.49 -3.33 -5.34
CA LEU A 12 6.62 -2.46 -5.65
C LEU A 12 7.64 -2.51 -4.52
N ASP A 13 8.86 -2.95 -4.83
CA ASP A 13 9.97 -2.87 -3.88
C ASP A 13 10.55 -1.45 -3.91
N PRO A 14 10.50 -0.69 -2.79
CA PRO A 14 11.01 0.67 -2.80
C PRO A 14 12.53 0.73 -3.00
N TYR A 15 13.23 -0.37 -2.64
CA TYR A 15 14.67 -0.57 -2.80
C TYR A 15 14.91 -2.03 -3.17
N TRP A 16 15.46 -2.31 -4.35
CA TRP A 16 15.88 -3.67 -4.71
C TRP A 16 16.99 -3.67 -5.76
N MET A 17 16.64 -3.78 -7.05
CA MET A 17 17.60 -3.70 -8.17
C MET A 17 17.85 -2.26 -8.64
N TRP A 18 17.35 -1.28 -7.87
CA TRP A 18 17.41 0.14 -8.14
C TRP A 18 17.59 0.93 -6.85
N GLU A 19 18.04 2.17 -6.99
CA GLU A 19 18.10 3.12 -5.88
C GLU A 19 16.70 3.68 -5.57
N TRP A 20 16.60 4.43 -4.48
CA TRP A 20 15.30 4.80 -3.93
C TRP A 20 14.58 5.85 -4.75
N GLU A 21 15.33 6.69 -5.45
CA GLU A 21 14.83 7.69 -6.38
C GLU A 21 14.06 7.02 -7.53
N GLU A 22 14.61 5.92 -8.04
CA GLU A 22 13.99 5.11 -9.09
C GLU A 22 12.75 4.38 -8.55
N GLY A 23 12.83 3.83 -7.33
CA GLY A 23 11.66 3.24 -6.65
C GLY A 23 10.53 4.25 -6.41
N ALA A 24 10.87 5.50 -6.06
CA ALA A 24 9.91 6.58 -5.92
C ALA A 24 9.29 6.99 -7.25
N ALA A 25 10.10 7.10 -8.31
CA ALA A 25 9.62 7.38 -9.66
C ALA A 25 8.67 6.28 -10.17
N GLU A 26 8.99 5.01 -9.92
CA GLU A 26 8.15 3.88 -10.30
C GLU A 26 6.80 3.88 -9.56
N ALA A 27 6.82 4.14 -8.25
CA ALA A 27 5.61 4.28 -7.45
C ALA A 27 4.68 5.38 -7.98
N ILE A 28 5.26 6.54 -8.30
CA ILE A 28 4.51 7.67 -8.85
C ILE A 28 3.92 7.31 -10.23
N SER A 29 4.72 6.72 -11.13
CA SER A 29 4.29 6.31 -12.46
C SER A 29 3.14 5.28 -12.40
N THR A 30 3.30 4.26 -11.56
CA THR A 30 2.29 3.23 -11.31
C THR A 30 1.02 3.84 -10.74
N PHE A 31 1.12 4.75 -9.77
CA PHE A 31 -0.04 5.34 -9.10
C PHE A 31 -0.81 6.30 -10.01
N ARG A 32 -0.13 7.03 -10.90
CA ARG A 32 -0.81 7.83 -11.94
C ARG A 32 -1.67 6.94 -12.81
N THR A 33 -1.06 5.89 -13.35
CA THR A 33 -1.75 4.95 -14.24
C THR A 33 -2.93 4.31 -13.52
N ALA A 34 -2.73 3.79 -12.31
CA ALA A 34 -3.80 3.20 -11.52
C ALA A 34 -4.94 4.19 -11.23
N ALA A 35 -4.63 5.45 -10.93
CA ALA A 35 -5.63 6.50 -10.72
C ALA A 35 -6.45 6.78 -11.99
N ASP A 36 -5.79 6.87 -13.14
CA ASP A 36 -6.45 7.02 -14.45
C ASP A 36 -7.40 5.84 -14.72
N PHE A 37 -6.96 4.60 -14.50
CA PHE A 37 -7.81 3.41 -14.66
C PHE A 37 -9.02 3.42 -13.71
N CYS A 38 -8.84 3.84 -12.45
CA CYS A 38 -9.95 4.00 -11.51
C CYS A 38 -10.96 5.06 -11.97
N GLU A 39 -10.50 6.17 -12.55
CA GLU A 39 -11.35 7.25 -13.03
C GLU A 39 -12.11 6.84 -14.31
N ASP A 40 -11.43 6.17 -15.24
CA ASP A 40 -11.95 5.86 -16.57
C ASP A 40 -12.78 4.56 -16.64
N HIS A 41 -12.58 3.62 -15.71
CA HIS A 41 -13.24 2.32 -15.73
C HIS A 41 -14.10 2.06 -14.49
N ASP A 42 -15.42 2.08 -14.68
CA ASP A 42 -16.35 1.73 -13.62
C ASP A 42 -16.21 0.25 -13.21
N GLY A 43 -16.09 0.02 -11.90
CA GLY A 43 -15.88 -1.30 -11.31
C GLY A 43 -14.41 -1.70 -11.16
N PHE A 44 -13.46 -0.93 -11.69
CA PHE A 44 -12.04 -1.12 -11.40
C PHE A 44 -11.70 -0.62 -9.99
N VAL A 45 -11.09 -1.48 -9.19
CA VAL A 45 -10.61 -1.14 -7.85
C VAL A 45 -9.13 -1.49 -7.75
N PHE A 46 -8.29 -0.46 -7.58
CA PHE A 46 -6.87 -0.66 -7.33
C PHE A 46 -6.61 -0.86 -5.84
N ASN A 47 -5.76 -1.83 -5.48
CA ASN A 47 -5.46 -2.17 -4.09
C ASN A 47 -3.96 -2.05 -3.81
N HIS A 48 -3.58 -1.28 -2.80
CA HIS A 48 -2.17 -1.01 -2.47
C HIS A 48 -1.95 -0.73 -0.97
N ASN A 49 -0.72 -0.87 -0.45
CA ASN A 49 -0.55 -1.17 0.98
C ASN A 49 0.53 -0.42 1.79
N GLU A 50 1.77 -0.23 1.31
CA GLU A 50 2.83 0.39 2.14
C GLU A 50 2.83 1.94 2.15
N VAL A 51 2.93 2.54 3.34
CA VAL A 51 2.94 4.01 3.54
C VAL A 51 4.06 4.71 2.79
N ILE A 52 5.25 4.11 2.70
CA ILE A 52 6.43 4.78 2.13
C ILE A 52 6.16 5.31 0.71
N LEU A 53 5.43 4.55 -0.11
CA LEU A 53 5.10 4.97 -1.47
C LEU A 53 4.07 6.10 -1.48
N TYR A 54 3.05 6.04 -0.61
CA TYR A 54 2.10 7.16 -0.47
C TYR A 54 2.76 8.44 0.04
N LYS A 55 3.82 8.33 0.86
CA LYS A 55 4.60 9.49 1.30
C LYS A 55 5.35 10.12 0.15
N TRP A 56 6.01 9.32 -0.68
CA TRP A 56 6.69 9.81 -1.88
C TRP A 56 5.72 10.46 -2.86
N VAL A 57 4.54 9.88 -3.07
CA VAL A 57 3.50 10.50 -3.91
C VAL A 57 3.02 11.82 -3.29
N ALA A 58 2.79 11.89 -1.98
CA ALA A 58 2.40 13.13 -1.30
C ALA A 58 3.48 14.23 -1.41
N GLU A 59 4.75 13.84 -1.40
CA GLU A 59 5.90 14.76 -1.44
C GLU A 59 6.19 15.25 -2.86
N TYR A 60 6.24 14.34 -3.83
CA TYR A 60 6.71 14.63 -5.18
C TYR A 60 5.57 14.90 -6.17
N GLU A 61 4.34 14.45 -5.89
CA GLU A 61 3.17 14.74 -6.71
C GLU A 61 1.88 14.95 -5.89
N PRO A 62 1.78 16.08 -5.16
CA PRO A 62 0.64 16.36 -4.27
C PRO A 62 -0.73 16.29 -4.98
N ALA A 63 -0.81 16.69 -6.26
CA ALA A 63 -2.04 16.61 -7.03
C ALA A 63 -2.51 15.16 -7.24
N LEU A 64 -1.59 14.22 -7.48
CA LEU A 64 -1.92 12.79 -7.55
C LEU A 64 -2.35 12.26 -6.18
N PHE A 65 -1.69 12.71 -5.11
CA PHE A 65 -2.08 12.32 -3.76
C PHE A 65 -3.53 12.73 -3.44
N GLU A 66 -3.93 13.96 -3.80
CA GLU A 66 -5.31 14.43 -3.66
C GLU A 66 -6.30 13.61 -4.51
N ARG A 67 -5.92 13.24 -5.74
CA ARG A 67 -6.72 12.32 -6.59
C ARG A 67 -6.90 10.97 -5.90
N ILE A 68 -5.84 10.37 -5.37
CA ILE A 68 -5.92 9.10 -4.64
C ILE A 68 -6.82 9.24 -3.41
N GLN A 69 -6.71 10.32 -2.65
CA GLN A 69 -7.61 10.56 -1.50
C GLN A 69 -9.09 10.60 -1.93
N ARG A 70 -9.40 11.21 -3.07
CA ARG A 70 -10.75 11.18 -3.66
C ARG A 70 -11.16 9.75 -4.04
N LEU A 71 -10.31 9.02 -4.75
CA LEU A 71 -10.59 7.64 -5.18
C LEU A 71 -10.79 6.68 -4.00
N VAL A 72 -10.09 6.90 -2.88
CA VAL A 72 -10.30 6.15 -1.64
C VAL A 72 -11.70 6.43 -1.05
N ARG A 73 -12.13 7.70 -1.00
CA ARG A 73 -13.50 8.06 -0.56
C ARG A 73 -14.58 7.47 -1.47
N GLU A 74 -14.30 7.41 -2.77
CA GLU A 74 -15.17 6.81 -3.79
C GLU A 74 -15.12 5.28 -3.82
N LYS A 75 -14.27 4.65 -3.00
CA LYS A 75 -14.05 3.19 -2.93
C LYS A 75 -13.54 2.56 -4.23
N LYS A 76 -12.93 3.37 -5.09
CA LYS A 76 -12.23 2.93 -6.31
C LYS A 76 -10.75 2.65 -6.06
N TRP A 77 -10.21 3.13 -4.94
CA TRP A 77 -8.88 2.81 -4.45
C TRP A 77 -8.96 2.24 -3.03
N HIS A 78 -8.41 1.06 -2.82
CA HIS A 78 -8.46 0.38 -1.52
C HIS A 78 -7.08 0.28 -0.88
N ILE A 79 -6.96 0.83 0.32
CA ILE A 79 -5.74 0.68 1.13
C ILE A 79 -5.87 -0.61 1.94
N MET A 80 -5.06 -1.60 1.60
CA MET A 80 -5.01 -2.91 2.25
C MET A 80 -3.67 -3.11 2.96
N GLY A 81 -3.53 -4.05 3.91
CA GLY A 81 -2.28 -4.21 4.68
C GLY A 81 -2.05 -3.05 5.64
N GLY A 82 -1.61 -1.92 5.10
CA GLY A 82 -1.56 -0.66 5.83
C GLY A 82 -0.35 -0.51 6.73
N TRP A 83 0.74 -1.24 6.45
CA TRP A 83 1.98 -1.16 7.23
C TRP A 83 2.86 -0.03 6.69
N TYR A 84 3.86 0.41 7.47
CA TYR A 84 4.75 1.47 7.01
C TYR A 84 5.56 1.04 5.77
N LEU A 85 6.10 -0.17 5.82
CA LEU A 85 6.69 -0.95 4.73
C LEU A 85 6.19 -2.39 4.84
N GLN A 86 6.39 -3.21 3.80
CA GLN A 86 6.36 -4.68 3.88
C GLN A 86 7.76 -5.20 4.26
N PRO A 87 8.08 -5.45 5.55
CA PRO A 87 9.40 -5.87 5.96
C PRO A 87 9.63 -7.37 5.73
N ASP A 88 10.89 -7.80 5.83
CA ASP A 88 11.20 -9.20 6.11
C ASP A 88 10.43 -9.70 7.35
N CYS A 89 10.03 -10.97 7.36
CA CYS A 89 9.17 -11.54 8.39
C CYS A 89 9.89 -12.47 9.37
N ASN A 90 11.22 -12.59 9.31
CA ASN A 90 12.01 -13.50 10.15
C ASN A 90 13.02 -12.77 11.05
N MET A 91 13.70 -11.76 10.51
CA MET A 91 14.78 -11.03 11.19
C MET A 91 14.29 -9.96 12.16
N PRO A 92 13.22 -9.17 11.87
CA PRO A 92 12.77 -8.14 12.80
C PRO A 92 12.24 -8.71 14.12
N SER A 93 12.40 -7.95 15.20
CA SER A 93 11.79 -8.28 16.48
C SER A 93 10.27 -8.05 16.45
N GLY A 94 9.55 -8.64 17.41
CA GLY A 94 8.11 -8.39 17.57
C GLY A 94 7.76 -6.90 17.70
N GLU A 95 8.56 -6.15 18.44
CA GLU A 95 8.38 -4.69 18.58
C GLU A 95 8.54 -3.98 17.23
N SER A 96 9.50 -4.39 16.39
CA SER A 96 9.66 -3.80 15.06
C SER A 96 8.43 -4.01 14.18
N PHE A 97 7.80 -5.20 14.20
CA PHE A 97 6.54 -5.43 13.50
C PHE A 97 5.41 -4.54 14.03
N ILE A 98 5.26 -4.46 15.36
CA ILE A 98 4.26 -3.58 16.00
C ILE A 98 4.46 -2.13 15.54
N ARG A 99 5.70 -1.65 15.43
CA ARG A 99 6.00 -0.30 14.95
C ARG A 99 5.65 -0.11 13.48
N GLN A 100 5.98 -1.06 12.61
CA GLN A 100 5.60 -1.02 11.19
C GLN A 100 4.08 -0.89 11.03
N ILE A 101 3.31 -1.70 11.75
CA ILE A 101 1.84 -1.70 11.73
C ILE A 101 1.29 -0.39 12.31
N LEU A 102 1.76 0.01 13.50
CA LEU A 102 1.23 1.18 14.21
C LEU A 102 1.52 2.49 13.47
N LEU A 103 2.71 2.64 12.89
CA LEU A 103 3.05 3.80 12.06
C LEU A 103 2.20 3.82 10.79
N GLY A 104 2.03 2.66 10.16
CA GLY A 104 1.17 2.45 9.01
C GLY A 104 -0.28 2.91 9.25
N LYS A 105 -0.93 2.32 10.25
CA LYS A 105 -2.30 2.65 10.66
C LYS A 105 -2.48 4.14 10.97
N ARG A 106 -1.55 4.75 11.71
CA ARG A 106 -1.63 6.18 12.04
C ARG A 106 -1.55 7.06 10.81
N TYR A 107 -0.69 6.72 9.84
CA TYR A 107 -0.57 7.48 8.61
C TYR A 107 -1.87 7.42 7.79
N PHE A 108 -2.38 6.21 7.54
CA PHE A 108 -3.60 6.06 6.74
C PHE A 108 -4.84 6.63 7.43
N LYS A 109 -4.94 6.54 8.77
CA LYS A 109 -6.00 7.21 9.52
C LYS A 109 -5.91 8.72 9.38
N LYS A 110 -4.71 9.30 9.51
CA LYS A 110 -4.51 10.74 9.41
C LYS A 110 -4.81 11.30 8.02
N HIS A 111 -4.34 10.61 6.97
CA HIS A 111 -4.36 11.15 5.60
C HIS A 111 -5.54 10.68 4.77
N PHE A 112 -6.15 9.54 5.08
CA PHE A 112 -7.23 8.95 4.30
C PHE A 112 -8.48 8.65 5.12
N ASP A 113 -8.44 8.82 6.44
CA ASP A 113 -9.48 8.39 7.39
C ASP A 113 -9.77 6.87 7.34
N VAL A 114 -8.79 6.08 6.89
CA VAL A 114 -8.91 4.62 6.73
C VAL A 114 -8.11 3.89 7.80
N GLU A 115 -8.70 2.83 8.35
CA GLU A 115 -7.98 1.82 9.14
C GLU A 115 -8.04 0.47 8.41
N PRO A 116 -6.94 0.03 7.77
CA PRO A 116 -6.89 -1.25 7.07
C PRO A 116 -7.13 -2.44 8.01
N THR A 117 -7.97 -3.38 7.57
CA THR A 117 -8.37 -4.58 8.33
C THR A 117 -7.83 -5.88 7.74
N THR A 118 -7.11 -5.79 6.62
CA THR A 118 -6.43 -6.90 5.95
C THR A 118 -4.94 -6.85 6.27
N ALA A 119 -4.33 -7.97 6.60
CA ALA A 119 -2.89 -8.09 6.73
C ALA A 119 -2.29 -8.58 5.41
N ILE A 120 -1.28 -7.88 4.89
CA ILE A 120 -0.63 -8.21 3.62
C ILE A 120 0.86 -7.99 3.76
N ASN A 121 1.61 -9.03 3.40
CA ASN A 121 3.05 -8.99 3.17
C ASN A 121 3.36 -10.03 2.10
N PHE A 122 3.45 -9.59 0.86
CA PHE A 122 3.42 -10.45 -0.34
C PHE A 122 4.71 -11.25 -0.53
N ASP A 123 5.85 -10.59 -0.38
CA ASP A 123 7.14 -11.13 -0.81
C ASP A 123 8.23 -11.20 0.27
N PRO A 124 7.93 -11.51 1.55
CA PRO A 124 8.99 -11.84 2.49
C PRO A 124 9.43 -13.29 2.26
N PHE A 125 10.70 -13.58 2.50
CA PHE A 125 11.23 -14.94 2.38
C PHE A 125 10.93 -15.77 3.64
N GLY A 126 9.65 -16.14 3.78
CA GLY A 126 9.10 -16.89 4.91
C GLY A 126 8.42 -15.97 5.93
N HIS A 127 7.53 -16.53 6.75
CA HIS A 127 6.73 -15.79 7.73
C HIS A 127 6.85 -16.41 9.12
N SER A 128 7.22 -15.60 10.12
CA SER A 128 7.17 -16.03 11.51
C SER A 128 5.73 -16.30 11.98
N ARG A 129 5.52 -17.42 12.68
CA ARG A 129 4.21 -17.79 13.26
C ARG A 129 3.64 -16.71 14.18
N GLY A 130 4.49 -15.93 14.84
CA GLY A 130 4.08 -14.86 15.75
C GLY A 130 3.26 -13.76 15.08
N LEU A 131 3.39 -13.57 13.75
CA LEU A 131 2.67 -12.55 13.00
C LEU A 131 1.14 -12.72 13.03
N VAL A 132 0.64 -13.94 13.25
CA VAL A 132 -0.81 -14.17 13.36
C VAL A 132 -1.37 -13.61 14.67
N GLN A 133 -0.53 -13.49 15.70
CA GLN A 133 -0.92 -12.95 17.02
C GLN A 133 -0.79 -11.42 17.09
N ILE A 134 0.18 -10.85 16.38
CA ILE A 134 0.42 -9.40 16.27
C ILE A 134 -0.67 -8.78 15.40
#